data_AF-A0AAP8VV32-F1
#
_entry.id   AF-A0AAP8VV32-F1
#
_cell.length_a   1.000
_cell.length_b   1.000
_cell.length_c   1.000
_cell.angle_alpha   90.00
_cell.angle_beta   90.00
_cell.angle_gamma   90.00
#
_symmetry.space_group_name_H-M   'P 1'
#
loop_
_entity.id
_entity.type
_entity.pdbx_description
1 polymer ?
#
loop_
_entity_poly.entity_id
_entity_poly.type
_entity_poly.pdbx_seq_one_letter_code
_entity_poly.pdbx_strand_id
1 'polypeptide(L)'
;MSIKKLADGKYCVDVRPAGSEGRRFRRRFPTRGEAAMYERHVLTHYHDKDWVEKPIERKALSDLLELWWVYHGKNHRYGAMNRVRIEAVLRDMQELGINRSDHLTRKNIIRYRLELMNRGIKQSTVNRYCAMMSGFFEKLIDVEEFVGDNPFHEIRKLTINQPEMAYLAHDDIPRLTALLSGDNLKAVLLSLATGGRWGEVANIKGEHIIGGKVIFMETKNGSRRVIPIAKDLESLIKVKATGRLMNPSYAIVRSAIRTVRPDLPVGQSVHVLRHTFATHFMINGGNIITLQRILGHSTIQQTMTYAHFAPDYLQDAVRFNPVAELSRFCP
;
A
#
# COMPACT_ATOMS: atom_id res chain seq x y z
N MET A 1 34.45 38.70 -14.25
CA MET A 1 33.70 37.52 -14.73
C MET A 1 34.23 36.28 -14.03
N SER A 2 33.33 35.59 -13.35
CA SER A 2 33.46 34.31 -12.63
C SER A 2 33.67 33.11 -13.55
N ILE A 3 33.19 33.17 -14.80
CA ILE A 3 33.39 32.12 -15.82
C ILE A 3 34.44 32.56 -16.83
N LYS A 4 35.46 31.73 -17.05
CA LYS A 4 36.54 31.95 -18.03
C LYS A 4 36.70 30.76 -18.97
N LYS A 5 36.82 31.00 -20.27
CA LYS A 5 37.19 29.97 -21.25
C LYS A 5 38.69 29.71 -21.16
N LEU A 6 39.07 28.44 -21.10
CA LEU A 6 40.46 27.97 -21.02
C LEU A 6 40.99 27.63 -22.42
N ALA A 7 42.32 27.56 -22.53
CA ALA A 7 43.01 27.23 -23.79
C ALA A 7 42.67 25.82 -24.31
N ASP A 8 42.26 24.90 -23.42
CA ASP A 8 41.81 23.54 -23.74
C ASP A 8 40.34 23.48 -24.21
N GLY A 9 39.71 24.63 -24.45
CA GLY A 9 38.31 24.74 -24.90
C GLY A 9 37.27 24.61 -23.78
N LYS A 10 37.66 24.25 -22.55
CA LYS A 10 36.76 24.10 -21.40
C LYS A 10 36.47 25.46 -20.73
N TYR A 11 35.51 25.47 -19.80
CA TYR A 11 35.12 26.64 -19.04
C TYR A 11 35.43 26.46 -17.55
N CYS A 12 36.09 27.42 -16.93
CA CYS A 12 36.37 27.43 -15.49
C CYS A 12 35.43 28.41 -14.79
N VAL A 13 34.67 27.94 -13.81
CA VAL A 13 33.96 28.76 -12.84
C VAL A 13 34.90 29.02 -11.66
N ASP A 14 34.98 30.27 -11.22
CA ASP A 14 35.76 30.72 -10.06
C ASP A 14 34.97 31.82 -9.34
N VAL A 15 34.27 31.43 -8.27
CA VAL A 15 33.35 32.30 -7.54
C VAL A 15 33.64 32.29 -6.04
N ARG A 16 33.54 33.46 -5.43
CA ARG A 16 33.58 33.68 -3.98
C ARG A 16 32.32 34.42 -3.55
N PRO A 17 31.25 33.70 -3.18
CA PRO A 17 29.97 34.34 -2.85
C PRO A 17 30.05 35.30 -1.64
N ALA A 18 30.96 35.06 -0.69
CA ALA A 18 31.21 35.91 0.48
C ALA A 18 32.28 37.00 0.29
N GLY A 19 32.69 37.29 -0.94
CA GLY A 19 33.75 38.28 -1.21
C GLY A 19 35.18 37.73 -1.03
N SER A 20 36.16 38.63 -0.90
CA SER A 20 37.61 38.30 -0.98
C SER A 20 38.10 37.32 0.08
N GLU A 21 37.55 37.38 1.29
CA GLU A 21 37.82 36.51 2.45
C GLU A 21 36.97 35.23 2.43
N GLY A 22 35.98 35.15 1.53
CA GLY A 22 35.01 34.05 1.45
C GLY A 22 35.57 32.78 0.81
N ARG A 23 34.90 31.64 1.10
CA ARG A 23 35.22 30.34 0.51
C ARG A 23 35.20 30.41 -1.02
N ARG A 24 36.29 29.95 -1.65
CA ARG A 24 36.46 29.93 -3.11
C ARG A 24 35.97 28.63 -3.70
N PHE A 25 35.02 28.71 -4.63
CA PHE A 25 34.52 27.58 -5.40
C PHE A 25 35.08 27.65 -6.81
N ARG A 26 35.89 26.66 -7.20
CA ARG A 26 36.55 26.61 -8.51
C ARG A 26 36.38 25.24 -9.16
N ARG A 27 35.76 25.19 -10.34
CA ARG A 27 35.50 23.94 -11.08
C ARG A 27 35.52 24.14 -12.59
N ARG A 28 35.90 23.12 -13.35
CA ARG A 28 35.97 23.13 -14.82
C ARG A 28 34.83 22.33 -15.44
N PHE A 29 34.29 22.82 -16.55
CA PHE A 29 33.16 22.23 -17.28
C PHE A 29 33.42 22.17 -18.78
N PRO A 30 32.90 21.14 -19.48
CA PRO A 30 32.97 21.04 -20.94
C PRO A 30 32.30 22.21 -21.66
N THR A 31 31.14 22.66 -21.18
CA THR A 31 30.34 23.71 -21.86
C THR A 31 30.16 24.97 -21.02
N ARG A 32 29.87 26.09 -21.68
CA ARG A 32 29.53 27.36 -21.01
C ARG A 32 28.21 27.26 -20.24
N GLY A 33 27.25 26.46 -20.73
CA GLY A 33 25.95 26.26 -20.11
C GLY A 33 26.06 25.58 -18.74
N GLU A 34 26.83 24.50 -18.66
CA GLU A 34 27.09 23.79 -17.40
C GLU A 34 27.85 24.67 -16.39
N ALA A 35 28.81 25.45 -16.87
CA ALA A 35 29.53 26.41 -16.04
C ALA A 35 28.58 27.48 -15.44
N ALA A 36 27.63 27.99 -16.23
CA ALA A 36 26.65 28.97 -15.77
C ALA A 36 25.63 28.36 -14.78
N MET A 37 25.19 27.12 -14.99
CA MET A 37 24.32 26.42 -14.05
C MET A 37 25.01 26.19 -12.70
N TYR A 38 26.27 25.76 -12.71
CA TYR A 38 27.03 25.55 -11.49
C TYR A 38 27.28 26.85 -10.73
N GLU A 39 27.65 27.93 -11.42
CA GLU A 39 27.78 29.26 -10.82
C GLU A 39 26.47 29.70 -10.15
N ARG A 40 25.35 29.59 -10.86
CA ARG A 40 24.03 29.98 -10.33
C ARG A 40 23.64 29.14 -9.13
N HIS A 41 23.88 27.82 -9.19
CA HIS A 41 23.64 26.92 -8.08
C HIS A 41 24.46 27.33 -6.84
N VAL A 42 25.75 27.60 -7.00
CA VAL A 42 26.62 28.04 -5.90
C VAL A 42 26.15 29.37 -5.32
N LEU A 43 25.77 30.35 -6.14
CA LEU A 43 25.29 31.65 -5.66
C LEU A 43 23.93 31.57 -4.95
N THR A 44 23.02 30.72 -5.45
CA THR A 44 21.69 30.52 -4.85
C THR A 44 21.76 29.74 -3.53
N HIS A 45 22.54 28.66 -3.50
CA HIS A 45 22.65 27.77 -2.35
C HIS A 45 23.85 28.12 -1.46
N TYR A 46 24.40 29.35 -1.58
CA TYR A 46 25.49 29.82 -0.70
C TYR A 46 24.98 30.28 0.67
N HIS A 47 23.68 30.53 0.84
CA HIS A 47 23.11 30.80 2.16
C HIS A 47 22.49 29.56 2.78
N ASP A 48 22.13 28.57 1.97
CA ASP A 48 21.71 27.24 2.41
C ASP A 48 22.93 26.49 2.90
N LYS A 49 23.09 26.30 4.22
CA LYS A 49 24.21 25.59 4.87
C LYS A 49 24.37 24.10 4.45
N ASP A 50 23.88 23.71 3.28
CA ASP A 50 23.97 22.39 2.65
C ASP A 50 25.41 21.91 2.43
N TRP A 51 26.40 22.81 2.41
CA TRP A 51 27.83 22.44 2.34
C TRP A 51 28.47 22.16 3.70
N VAL A 52 27.77 22.40 4.81
CA VAL A 52 28.20 21.97 6.14
C VAL A 52 27.77 20.51 6.24
N GLU A 53 28.74 19.60 6.34
CA GLU A 53 28.43 18.20 6.66
C GLU A 53 27.53 18.21 7.90
N LYS A 54 26.27 17.79 7.73
CA LYS A 54 25.34 17.66 8.85
C LYS A 54 26.04 16.77 9.89
N PRO A 55 26.06 17.15 11.18
CA PRO A 55 26.68 16.33 12.20
C PRO A 55 26.16 14.90 12.08
N ILE A 56 27.06 13.93 11.97
CA ILE A 56 26.65 12.52 11.91
C ILE A 56 25.96 12.22 13.24
N GLU A 57 24.66 11.98 13.19
CA GLU A 57 23.90 11.67 14.38
C GLU A 57 24.22 10.24 14.85
N ARG A 58 24.47 10.11 16.16
CA ARG A 58 24.98 8.90 16.81
C ARG A 58 24.06 8.38 17.91
N LYS A 59 22.75 8.68 17.82
CA LYS A 59 21.75 8.24 18.79
C LYS A 59 21.58 6.72 18.74
N ALA A 60 21.33 6.11 19.90
CA ALA A 60 20.99 4.69 19.95
C ALA A 60 19.61 4.48 19.34
N LEU A 61 19.42 3.36 18.63
CA LEU A 61 18.13 3.08 17.98
C LEU A 61 17.01 2.85 19.01
N SER A 62 17.35 2.35 20.20
CA SER A 62 16.42 2.24 21.33
C SER A 62 15.89 3.60 21.77
N ASP A 63 16.76 4.60 21.86
CA ASP A 63 16.38 5.94 22.32
C ASP A 63 15.48 6.62 21.28
N LEU A 64 15.80 6.44 20.00
CA LEU A 64 14.94 6.88 18.90
C LEU A 64 13.55 6.20 18.95
N LEU A 65 13.45 4.94 19.37
CA LEU A 65 12.17 4.27 19.55
C LEU A 65 11.33 4.90 20.67
N GLU A 66 11.97 5.25 21.79
CA GLU A 66 11.27 5.94 22.89
C GLU A 66 10.81 7.35 22.47
N LEU A 67 11.66 8.12 21.78
CA LEU A 67 11.27 9.42 21.22
C LEU A 67 10.09 9.28 20.25
N TRP A 68 10.17 8.34 19.32
CA TRP A 68 9.07 8.08 18.38
C TRP A 68 7.78 7.72 19.11
N TRP A 69 7.86 6.93 20.19
CA TRP A 69 6.70 6.59 21.01
C TRP A 69 6.07 7.81 21.66
N VAL A 70 6.89 8.67 22.26
CA VAL A 70 6.46 9.88 22.98
C VAL A 70 5.80 10.88 22.04
N TYR A 71 6.41 11.16 20.89
CA TYR A 71 5.95 12.21 19.97
C TYR A 71 4.90 11.74 18.97
N HIS A 72 4.88 10.45 18.62
CA HIS A 72 3.99 9.93 17.58
C HIS A 72 3.23 8.67 18.00
N GLY A 73 3.95 7.63 18.42
CA GLY A 73 3.41 6.29 18.64
C GLY A 73 2.20 6.25 19.57
N LYS A 74 2.28 6.86 20.75
CA LYS A 74 1.21 6.79 21.77
C LYS A 74 -0.13 7.39 21.30
N ASN A 75 -0.08 8.38 20.40
CA ASN A 75 -1.25 9.07 19.87
C ASN A 75 -1.78 8.44 18.58
N HIS A 76 -1.04 7.51 17.99
CA HIS A 76 -1.42 6.86 16.76
C HIS A 76 -2.26 5.60 17.03
N ARG A 77 -3.39 5.45 16.33
CA ARG A 77 -4.32 4.30 16.49
C ARG A 77 -3.65 2.92 16.43
N TYR A 78 -2.56 2.81 15.67
CA TYR A 78 -1.79 1.56 15.52
C TYR A 78 -0.40 1.63 16.14
N GLY A 79 -0.14 2.65 16.95
CA GLY A 79 1.16 2.92 17.55
C GLY A 79 1.71 1.76 18.35
N ALA A 80 0.92 1.17 19.25
CA ALA A 80 1.37 0.07 20.10
C ALA A 80 1.80 -1.15 19.27
N MET A 81 0.99 -1.55 18.28
CA MET A 81 1.32 -2.63 17.35
C MET A 81 2.56 -2.30 16.51
N ASN A 82 2.70 -1.05 16.06
CA ASN A 82 3.87 -0.61 15.30
C ASN A 82 5.12 -0.62 16.18
N ARG A 83 5.04 -0.19 17.45
CA ARG A 83 6.15 -0.21 18.41
C ARG A 83 6.72 -1.63 18.55
N VAL A 84 5.87 -2.62 18.80
CA VAL A 84 6.29 -4.04 18.90
C VAL A 84 7.03 -4.51 17.65
N ARG A 85 6.57 -4.08 16.46
CA ARG A 85 7.20 -4.47 15.19
C ARG A 85 8.52 -3.72 14.95
N ILE A 86 8.58 -2.43 15.24
CA ILE A 86 9.81 -1.64 15.15
C ILE A 86 10.84 -2.22 16.11
N GLU A 87 10.44 -2.50 17.35
CA GLU A 87 11.30 -3.12 18.36
C GLU A 87 11.86 -4.47 17.89
N ALA A 88 11.05 -5.32 17.24
CA ALA A 88 11.53 -6.55 16.63
C ALA A 88 12.59 -6.30 15.55
N VAL A 89 12.37 -5.31 14.67
CA VAL A 89 13.36 -4.91 13.66
C VAL A 89 14.65 -4.40 14.31
N LEU A 90 14.54 -3.59 15.37
CA LEU A 90 15.69 -3.07 16.09
C LEU A 90 16.49 -4.17 16.80
N ARG A 91 15.82 -5.18 17.37
CA ARG A 91 16.49 -6.37 17.94
C ARG A 91 17.24 -7.16 16.87
N ASP A 92 16.62 -7.44 15.73
CA ASP A 92 17.31 -8.12 14.62
C ASP A 92 18.54 -7.31 14.15
N MET A 93 18.42 -5.97 14.10
CA MET A 93 19.54 -5.08 13.75
C MET A 93 20.65 -5.10 14.80
N GLN A 94 20.29 -5.16 16.08
CA GLN A 94 21.23 -5.24 17.18
C GLN A 94 22.06 -6.53 17.15
N GLU A 95 21.45 -7.67 16.81
CA GLU A 95 22.15 -8.94 16.60
C GLU A 95 23.22 -8.84 15.49
N LEU A 96 23.01 -7.94 14.52
CA LEU A 96 23.97 -7.64 13.46
C LEU A 96 24.98 -6.54 13.83
N GLY A 97 24.97 -6.05 15.08
CA GLY A 97 25.81 -4.94 15.56
C GLY A 97 25.37 -3.54 15.10
N ILE A 98 24.13 -3.39 14.66
CA ILE A 98 23.56 -2.12 14.19
C ILE A 98 22.73 -1.52 15.33
N ASN A 99 23.40 -0.80 16.24
CA ASN A 99 22.80 -0.33 17.49
C ASN A 99 22.55 1.18 17.51
N ARG A 100 23.16 1.91 16.57
CA ARG A 100 23.13 3.38 16.49
C ARG A 100 22.73 3.85 15.10
N SER A 101 22.21 5.07 15.02
CA SER A 101 21.79 5.71 13.77
C SER A 101 22.87 5.73 12.70
N ASP A 102 24.13 6.02 13.07
CA ASP A 102 25.25 6.07 12.13
C ASP A 102 25.65 4.69 11.57
N HIS A 103 25.20 3.60 12.20
CA HIS A 103 25.40 2.26 11.67
C HIS A 103 24.39 1.91 10.57
N LEU A 104 23.33 2.69 10.35
CA LEU A 104 22.29 2.45 9.34
C LEU A 104 22.75 2.84 7.92
N THR A 105 23.93 2.39 7.53
CA THR A 105 24.42 2.53 6.16
C THR A 105 23.61 1.66 5.20
N ARG A 106 23.58 2.03 3.91
CA ARG A 106 22.95 1.21 2.85
C ARG A 106 23.44 -0.25 2.88
N LYS A 107 24.74 -0.46 3.11
CA LYS A 107 25.35 -1.79 3.22
C LYS A 107 24.73 -2.59 4.37
N ASN A 108 24.59 -1.98 5.55
CA ASN A 108 24.04 -2.64 6.73
C ASN A 108 22.55 -2.92 6.61
N ILE A 109 21.78 -2.04 5.96
CA ILE A 109 20.36 -2.28 5.66
C ILE A 109 20.20 -3.44 4.66
N ILE A 110 21.05 -3.52 3.64
CA ILE A 110 21.06 -4.66 2.70
C ILE A 110 21.43 -5.95 3.44
N ARG A 111 22.44 -5.92 4.32
CA ARG A 111 22.81 -7.06 5.15
C ARG A 111 21.64 -7.54 6.02
N TYR A 112 20.92 -6.63 6.66
CA TYR A 112 19.71 -6.94 7.41
C TYR A 112 18.64 -7.63 6.54
N ARG A 113 18.39 -7.12 5.32
CA ARG A 113 17.45 -7.74 4.37
C ARG A 113 17.85 -9.16 4.00
N LEU A 114 19.14 -9.39 3.74
CA LEU A 114 19.67 -10.72 3.41
C LEU A 114 19.48 -11.68 4.57
N GLU A 115 19.75 -11.25 5.80
CA GLU A 115 19.54 -12.07 6.99
C GLU A 115 18.08 -12.49 7.15
N LEU A 116 17.13 -11.56 6.99
CA LEU A 116 15.71 -11.91 7.00
C LEU A 116 15.35 -12.94 5.91
N MET A 117 15.89 -12.78 4.71
CA MET A 117 15.64 -13.70 3.61
C MET A 117 16.24 -15.08 3.87
N ASN A 118 17.43 -15.15 4.48
CA ASN A 118 18.07 -16.41 4.90
C ASN A 118 17.25 -17.13 5.98
N ARG A 119 16.58 -16.39 6.86
CA ARG A 119 15.61 -16.90 7.82
C ARG A 119 14.27 -17.33 7.20
N GLY A 120 14.12 -17.24 5.87
CA GLY A 120 12.91 -17.61 5.14
C GLY A 120 11.79 -16.56 5.19
N ILE A 121 12.08 -15.34 5.62
CA ILE A 121 11.08 -14.25 5.64
C ILE A 121 10.77 -13.82 4.21
N LYS A 122 9.47 -13.76 3.88
CA LYS A 122 9.00 -13.36 2.55
C LYS A 122 9.47 -11.95 2.19
N GLN A 123 9.88 -11.75 0.94
CA GLN A 123 10.31 -10.44 0.43
C GLN A 123 9.27 -9.32 0.63
N SER A 124 7.98 -9.66 0.56
CA SER A 124 6.89 -8.72 0.85
C SER A 124 6.87 -8.26 2.31
N THR A 125 7.21 -9.13 3.26
CA THR A 125 7.39 -8.78 4.66
C THR A 125 8.63 -7.92 4.86
N VAL A 126 9.75 -8.26 4.20
CA VAL A 126 10.99 -7.46 4.24
C VAL A 126 10.73 -6.02 3.73
N ASN A 127 10.03 -5.88 2.60
CA ASN A 127 9.62 -4.57 2.08
C ASN A 127 8.72 -3.80 3.07
N ARG A 128 7.83 -4.49 3.80
CA ARG A 128 6.99 -3.87 4.83
C ARG A 128 7.82 -3.38 6.02
N TYR A 129 8.84 -4.12 6.45
CA TYR A 129 9.75 -3.66 7.51
C TYR A 129 10.54 -2.43 7.07
N CYS A 130 11.10 -2.42 5.85
CA CYS A 130 11.80 -1.25 5.33
C CYS A 130 10.87 -0.02 5.24
N ALA A 131 9.65 -0.19 4.75
CA ALA A 131 8.67 0.90 4.67
C ALA A 131 8.25 1.41 6.06
N MET A 132 8.10 0.51 7.03
CA MET A 132 7.81 0.88 8.42
C MET A 132 8.96 1.66 9.05
N MET A 133 10.21 1.22 8.83
CA MET A 133 11.38 1.95 9.30
C MET A 133 11.54 3.30 8.59
N SER A 134 11.20 3.41 7.30
CA SER A 134 11.14 4.72 6.62
C SER A 134 10.16 5.66 7.31
N GLY A 135 8.93 5.21 7.58
CA GLY A 135 7.94 6.01 8.30
C GLY A 135 8.33 6.33 9.74
N PHE A 136 9.09 5.45 10.40
CA PHE A 136 9.66 5.70 11.73
C PHE A 136 10.65 6.87 11.71
N PHE A 137 11.60 6.88 10.78
CA PHE A 137 12.57 7.97 10.63
C PHE A 137 11.94 9.27 10.12
N GLU A 138 11.00 9.19 9.17
CA GLU A 138 10.22 10.36 8.71
C GLU A 138 9.58 11.08 9.90
N LYS A 139 8.94 10.34 10.82
CA LYS A 139 8.28 10.96 11.97
C LYS A 139 9.25 11.56 12.99
N LEU A 140 10.46 11.02 13.12
CA LEU A 140 11.49 11.58 13.99
C LEU A 140 12.13 12.83 13.39
N ILE A 141 12.32 12.86 12.06
CA ILE A 141 12.78 14.04 11.32
C ILE A 141 11.73 15.15 11.41
N ASP A 142 10.45 14.82 11.21
CA ASP A 142 9.33 15.78 11.26
C ASP A 142 9.25 16.54 12.60
N VAL A 143 9.67 15.92 13.69
CA VAL A 143 9.66 16.50 15.05
C VAL A 143 11.04 16.96 15.50
N GLU A 144 12.01 17.02 14.58
CA GLU A 144 13.38 17.48 14.82
C GLU A 144 14.18 16.63 15.85
N GLU A 145 13.71 15.42 16.15
CA GLU A 145 14.39 14.47 17.03
C GLU A 145 15.43 13.61 16.30
N PHE A 146 15.51 13.73 14.98
CA PHE A 146 16.55 13.12 14.15
C PHE A 146 17.09 14.12 13.13
N VAL A 147 18.39 14.34 13.15
CA VAL A 147 19.14 15.23 12.26
C VAL A 147 19.88 14.40 11.22
N GLY A 148 19.34 14.39 10.00
CA GLY A 148 19.95 13.70 8.87
C GLY A 148 18.92 13.29 7.84
N ASP A 149 19.37 12.54 6.85
CA ASP A 149 18.48 11.98 5.84
C ASP A 149 17.94 10.64 6.34
N ASN A 150 16.73 10.29 5.89
CA ASN A 150 16.10 9.02 6.26
C ASN A 150 16.90 7.83 5.68
N PRO A 151 17.46 6.94 6.53
CA PRO A 151 18.30 5.83 6.06
C PRO A 151 17.58 4.81 5.15
N PHE A 152 16.25 4.77 5.20
CA PHE A 152 15.43 3.79 4.48
C PHE A 152 14.77 4.36 3.21
N HIS A 153 14.81 5.68 3.01
CA HIS A 153 14.08 6.34 1.91
C HIS A 153 14.54 5.86 0.52
N GLU A 154 15.85 5.71 0.32
CA GLU A 154 16.44 5.29 -0.97
C GLU A 154 16.62 3.78 -1.13
N ILE A 155 16.01 2.98 -0.25
CA ILE A 155 16.13 1.53 -0.29
C ILE A 155 15.14 0.98 -1.31
N ARG A 156 15.66 0.57 -2.48
CA ARG A 156 14.85 -0.06 -3.53
C ARG A 156 14.11 -1.28 -2.99
N LYS A 157 12.80 -1.31 -3.22
CA LYS A 157 11.92 -2.43 -2.87
C LYS A 157 12.36 -3.69 -3.61
N LEU A 158 12.31 -4.83 -2.93
CA LEU A 158 12.45 -6.14 -3.56
C LEU A 158 11.31 -6.36 -4.55
N THR A 159 11.62 -6.89 -5.73
CA THR A 159 10.64 -7.29 -6.74
C THR A 159 9.87 -8.51 -6.25
N ILE A 160 8.55 -8.39 -6.13
CA ILE A 160 7.68 -9.47 -5.68
C ILE A 160 6.85 -9.93 -6.86
N ASN A 161 6.94 -11.21 -7.20
CA ASN A 161 5.98 -11.83 -8.11
C ASN A 161 4.63 -11.90 -7.42
N GLN A 162 3.61 -11.27 -8.02
CA GLN A 162 2.26 -11.36 -7.49
C GLN A 162 1.73 -12.77 -7.80
N PRO A 163 1.35 -13.57 -6.78
CA PRO A 163 0.73 -14.86 -7.05
C PRO A 163 -0.60 -14.65 -7.76
N GLU A 164 -0.96 -15.59 -8.63
CA GLU A 164 -2.24 -15.57 -9.32
C GLU A 164 -3.40 -15.51 -8.31
N MET A 165 -4.43 -14.73 -8.66
CA MET A 165 -5.52 -14.47 -7.72
C MET A 165 -6.39 -15.71 -7.57
N ALA A 166 -6.44 -16.20 -6.35
CA ALA A 166 -7.33 -17.27 -5.95
C ALA A 166 -8.78 -16.81 -5.83
N TYR A 167 -9.71 -17.55 -6.45
CA TYR A 167 -11.16 -17.43 -6.24
C TYR A 167 -11.81 -18.82 -6.16
N LEU A 168 -13.11 -18.89 -5.85
CA LEU A 168 -13.91 -20.12 -5.89
C LEU A 168 -14.62 -20.25 -7.23
N ALA A 169 -14.55 -21.41 -7.87
CA ALA A 169 -15.25 -21.69 -9.12
C ALA A 169 -16.77 -21.75 -8.91
N HIS A 170 -17.54 -21.82 -10.00
CA HIS A 170 -19.00 -21.87 -9.93
C HIS A 170 -19.49 -23.06 -9.09
N ASP A 171 -18.91 -24.24 -9.30
CA ASP A 171 -19.28 -25.49 -8.60
C ASP A 171 -18.80 -25.54 -7.14
N ASP A 172 -17.79 -24.74 -6.78
CA ASP A 172 -17.29 -24.64 -5.41
C ASP A 172 -18.30 -23.94 -4.48
N ILE A 173 -19.08 -23.00 -5.02
CA ILE A 173 -19.99 -22.17 -4.22
C ILE A 173 -21.12 -23.03 -3.60
N PRO A 174 -21.87 -23.86 -4.36
CA PRO A 174 -22.87 -24.75 -3.78
C PRO A 174 -22.27 -25.71 -2.74
N ARG A 175 -21.11 -26.31 -3.04
CA ARG A 175 -20.40 -27.22 -2.13
C ARG A 175 -20.03 -26.52 -0.82
N LEU A 176 -19.52 -25.29 -0.89
CA LEU A 176 -19.20 -24.50 0.30
C LEU A 176 -20.45 -24.18 1.12
N THR A 177 -21.52 -23.75 0.47
CA THR A 177 -22.76 -23.40 1.18
C THR A 177 -23.41 -24.60 1.85
N ALA A 178 -23.29 -25.80 1.26
CA ALA A 178 -23.81 -27.03 1.85
C ALA A 178 -23.07 -27.47 3.14
N LEU A 179 -21.82 -27.03 3.33
CA LEU A 179 -21.01 -27.34 4.53
C LEU A 179 -21.26 -26.38 5.70
N LEU A 180 -22.06 -25.33 5.50
CA LEU A 180 -22.25 -24.26 6.47
C LEU A 180 -23.72 -24.10 6.84
N SER A 181 -23.96 -23.65 8.07
CA SER A 181 -25.29 -23.36 8.58
C SER A 181 -25.26 -22.11 9.47
N GLY A 182 -26.45 -21.61 9.83
CA GLY A 182 -26.62 -20.47 10.73
C GLY A 182 -25.85 -19.23 10.29
N ASP A 183 -25.18 -18.58 11.24
CA ASP A 183 -24.44 -17.34 11.02
C ASP A 183 -23.25 -17.48 10.07
N ASN A 184 -22.62 -18.66 10.02
CA ASN A 184 -21.52 -18.92 9.09
C ASN A 184 -22.01 -18.89 7.64
N LEU A 185 -23.14 -19.54 7.36
CA LEU A 185 -23.76 -19.53 6.03
C LEU A 185 -24.21 -18.11 5.65
N LYS A 186 -24.90 -17.41 6.56
CA LYS A 186 -25.33 -16.02 6.35
C LYS A 186 -24.16 -15.09 6.01
N ALA A 187 -23.04 -15.21 6.73
CA ALA A 187 -21.83 -14.41 6.49
C ALA A 187 -21.20 -14.72 5.12
N VAL A 188 -21.17 -16.00 4.71
CA VAL A 188 -20.65 -16.40 3.39
C VAL A 188 -21.53 -15.86 2.27
N LEU A 189 -22.86 -16.04 2.36
CA LEU A 189 -23.81 -15.51 1.37
C LEU A 189 -23.70 -14.00 1.24
N LEU A 190 -23.64 -13.27 2.35
CA LEU A 190 -23.46 -11.82 2.34
C LEU A 190 -22.13 -11.40 1.71
N SER A 191 -21.05 -12.14 1.98
CA SER A 191 -19.73 -11.88 1.38
C SER A 191 -19.75 -12.10 -0.13
N LEU A 192 -20.37 -13.18 -0.60
CA LEU A 192 -20.51 -13.52 -2.01
C LEU A 192 -21.49 -12.61 -2.76
N ALA A 193 -22.43 -11.97 -2.07
CA ALA A 193 -23.38 -11.04 -2.68
C ALA A 193 -22.86 -9.59 -2.76
N THR A 194 -21.90 -9.21 -1.91
CA THR A 194 -21.49 -7.79 -1.76
C THR A 194 -20.00 -7.54 -1.95
N GLY A 195 -19.16 -8.59 -1.96
CA GLY A 195 -17.71 -8.42 -1.91
C GLY A 195 -17.22 -7.75 -0.63
N GLY A 196 -18.01 -7.76 0.46
CA GLY A 196 -17.63 -7.19 1.75
C GLY A 196 -16.35 -7.80 2.32
N ARG A 197 -15.52 -7.01 3.03
CA ARG A 197 -14.40 -7.60 3.77
C ARG A 197 -14.97 -8.43 4.92
N TRP A 198 -14.33 -9.55 5.26
CA TRP A 198 -14.79 -10.43 6.34
C TRP A 198 -15.09 -9.69 7.64
N GLY A 199 -14.21 -8.77 8.06
CA GLY A 199 -14.45 -7.96 9.26
C GLY A 199 -15.68 -7.05 9.14
N GLU A 200 -15.98 -6.51 7.96
CA GLU A 200 -17.18 -5.69 7.74
C GLU A 200 -18.45 -6.55 7.80
N VAL A 201 -18.41 -7.72 7.16
CA VAL A 201 -19.53 -8.68 7.09
C VAL A 201 -19.80 -9.31 8.46
N ALA A 202 -18.78 -9.84 9.12
CA ALA A 202 -18.92 -10.53 10.40
C ALA A 202 -19.41 -9.58 11.51
N ASN A 203 -19.11 -8.28 11.42
CA ASN A 203 -19.51 -7.26 12.39
C ASN A 203 -20.73 -6.44 11.92
N ILE A 204 -21.46 -6.89 10.90
CA ILE A 204 -22.64 -6.16 10.39
C ILE A 204 -23.72 -6.04 11.45
N LYS A 205 -24.44 -4.91 11.44
CA LYS A 205 -25.50 -4.60 12.41
C LYS A 205 -26.83 -4.34 11.69
N GLY A 206 -27.93 -4.45 12.42
CA GLY A 206 -29.29 -4.23 11.88
C GLY A 206 -29.45 -2.86 11.23
N GLU A 207 -28.89 -1.82 11.86
CA GLU A 207 -28.92 -0.44 11.35
C GLU A 207 -28.10 -0.24 10.07
N HIS A 208 -27.24 -1.20 9.70
CA HIS A 208 -26.47 -1.15 8.46
C HIS A 208 -27.23 -1.73 7.26
N ILE A 209 -28.39 -2.36 7.45
CA ILE A 209 -29.18 -2.93 6.35
C ILE A 209 -30.53 -2.21 6.27
N ILE A 210 -30.77 -1.47 5.19
CA ILE A 210 -31.96 -0.63 5.04
C ILE A 210 -32.47 -0.70 3.60
N GLY A 211 -33.68 -1.23 3.41
CA GLY A 211 -34.41 -1.14 2.14
C GLY A 211 -33.68 -1.82 0.98
N GLY A 212 -33.26 -3.07 1.17
CA GLY A 212 -32.53 -3.86 0.18
C GLY A 212 -31.09 -3.41 -0.03
N LYS A 213 -30.49 -2.68 0.93
CA LYS A 213 -29.13 -2.17 0.81
C LYS A 213 -28.32 -2.45 2.07
N VAL A 214 -27.07 -2.85 1.88
CA VAL A 214 -26.07 -3.01 2.93
C VAL A 214 -25.14 -1.82 2.91
N ILE A 215 -24.97 -1.20 4.07
CA ILE A 215 -24.11 -0.05 4.29
C ILE A 215 -22.87 -0.54 5.01
N PHE A 216 -21.74 -0.58 4.31
CA PHE A 216 -20.46 -0.78 4.97
C PHE A 216 -19.94 0.58 5.44
N MET A 217 -20.00 0.76 6.75
CA MET A 217 -19.44 1.91 7.44
C MET A 217 -17.91 1.93 7.29
N GLU A 218 -17.33 3.12 7.30
CA GLU A 218 -15.91 3.32 7.04
C GLU A 218 -15.01 2.36 7.81
N THR A 219 -14.07 1.78 7.09
CA THR A 219 -12.89 1.16 7.69
C THR A 219 -11.69 2.09 7.48
N LYS A 220 -10.65 1.87 8.27
CA LYS A 220 -9.34 2.57 8.33
C LYS A 220 -8.83 3.25 7.04
N ASN A 221 -9.15 2.76 5.84
CA ASN A 221 -8.67 3.28 4.54
C ASN A 221 -9.77 3.33 3.44
N GLY A 222 -11.06 3.27 3.78
CA GLY A 222 -12.12 3.13 2.77
C GLY A 222 -13.35 3.97 3.08
N SER A 223 -13.83 4.68 2.06
CA SER A 223 -15.05 5.47 2.11
C SER A 223 -16.28 4.59 2.40
N ARG A 224 -17.26 5.18 3.09
CA ARG A 224 -18.60 4.61 3.25
C ARG A 224 -19.14 4.19 1.88
N ARG A 225 -19.69 2.98 1.79
CA ARG A 225 -20.31 2.48 0.56
C ARG A 225 -21.61 1.75 0.83
N VAL A 226 -22.49 1.81 -0.15
CA VAL A 226 -23.85 1.25 -0.09
C VAL A 226 -24.00 0.27 -1.25
N ILE A 227 -24.35 -0.97 -0.94
CA ILE A 227 -24.42 -2.05 -1.92
C ILE A 227 -25.84 -2.63 -1.89
N PRO A 228 -26.56 -2.64 -3.02
CA PRO A 228 -27.87 -3.28 -3.08
C PRO A 228 -27.74 -4.80 -2.94
N ILE A 229 -28.70 -5.41 -2.26
CA ILE A 229 -28.85 -6.85 -2.08
C ILE A 229 -30.28 -7.29 -2.38
N ALA A 230 -30.46 -8.56 -2.71
CA ALA A 230 -31.78 -9.14 -2.91
C ALA A 230 -32.60 -9.09 -1.61
N LYS A 231 -33.93 -8.89 -1.73
CA LYS A 231 -34.85 -8.84 -0.59
C LYS A 231 -34.82 -10.12 0.25
N ASP A 232 -34.73 -11.28 -0.40
CA ASP A 232 -34.68 -12.57 0.31
C ASP A 232 -33.41 -12.71 1.16
N LEU A 233 -32.29 -12.17 0.68
CA LEU A 233 -31.04 -12.13 1.44
C LEU A 233 -31.13 -11.16 2.63
N GLU A 234 -31.78 -10.01 2.45
CA GLU A 234 -32.06 -9.09 3.56
C GLU A 234 -32.92 -9.79 4.62
N SER A 235 -34.02 -10.42 4.23
CA SER A 235 -34.93 -11.14 5.14
C SER A 235 -34.23 -12.27 5.90
N LEU A 236 -33.31 -12.99 5.23
CA LEU A 236 -32.53 -14.06 5.85
C LEU A 236 -31.54 -13.55 6.92
N ILE A 237 -30.96 -12.36 6.71
CA ILE A 237 -29.88 -11.82 7.54
C ILE A 237 -30.39 -10.88 8.64
N LYS A 238 -31.33 -9.98 8.30
CA LYS A 238 -31.79 -8.90 9.16
C LYS A 238 -32.87 -9.38 10.14
N VAL A 239 -32.46 -10.24 11.06
CA VAL A 239 -33.33 -10.81 12.12
C VAL A 239 -33.75 -9.80 13.20
N LYS A 240 -33.09 -8.62 13.25
CA LYS A 240 -33.40 -7.55 14.21
C LYS A 240 -33.08 -6.18 13.62
N ALA A 241 -33.74 -5.15 14.14
CA ALA A 241 -33.61 -3.78 13.66
C ALA A 241 -32.25 -3.14 13.97
N THR A 242 -31.65 -3.44 15.13
CA THR A 242 -30.39 -2.84 15.60
C THR A 242 -29.45 -3.86 16.22
N GLY A 243 -28.16 -3.50 16.28
CA GLY A 243 -27.11 -4.32 16.89
C GLY A 243 -26.63 -5.45 15.98
N ARG A 244 -25.60 -6.17 16.44
CA ARG A 244 -24.87 -7.16 15.65
C ARG A 244 -25.79 -8.30 15.16
N LEU A 245 -25.86 -8.53 13.85
CA LEU A 245 -26.79 -9.51 13.26
C LEU A 245 -26.30 -10.96 13.29
N MET A 246 -24.99 -11.17 13.35
CA MET A 246 -24.37 -12.49 13.25
C MET A 246 -23.06 -12.56 14.03
N ASN A 247 -22.67 -13.75 14.47
CA ASN A 247 -21.38 -14.02 15.09
C ASN A 247 -20.67 -15.21 14.41
N PRO A 248 -20.28 -15.07 13.12
CA PRO A 248 -19.70 -16.17 12.37
C PRO A 248 -18.30 -16.52 12.89
N SER A 249 -18.00 -17.82 12.93
CA SER A 249 -16.68 -18.33 13.29
C SER A 249 -15.76 -18.31 12.08
N TYR A 250 -14.73 -17.47 12.15
CA TYR A 250 -13.66 -17.42 11.15
C TYR A 250 -13.01 -18.78 10.93
N ALA A 251 -12.79 -19.55 12.00
CA ALA A 251 -12.13 -20.86 11.93
C ALA A 251 -12.98 -21.87 11.17
N ILE A 252 -14.29 -21.92 11.43
CA ILE A 252 -15.22 -22.84 10.76
C ILE A 252 -15.30 -22.51 9.26
N VAL A 253 -15.52 -21.24 8.92
CA VAL A 253 -15.61 -20.82 7.51
C VAL A 253 -14.29 -21.05 6.78
N ARG A 254 -13.16 -20.74 7.41
CA ARG A 254 -11.84 -21.05 6.84
C ARG A 254 -11.67 -22.55 6.60
N SER A 255 -12.11 -23.40 7.51
CA SER A 255 -12.02 -24.86 7.37
C SER A 255 -12.88 -25.33 6.19
N ALA A 256 -14.14 -24.90 6.11
CA ALA A 256 -15.04 -25.26 5.02
C ALA A 256 -14.50 -24.82 3.64
N ILE A 257 -13.95 -23.60 3.54
CA ILE A 257 -13.28 -23.12 2.32
C ILE A 257 -12.11 -24.04 1.94
N ARG A 258 -11.32 -24.51 2.93
CA ARG A 258 -10.19 -25.42 2.68
C ARG A 258 -10.62 -26.81 2.27
N THR A 259 -11.78 -27.29 2.74
CA THR A 259 -12.36 -28.56 2.30
C THR A 259 -12.75 -28.52 0.82
N VAL A 260 -13.33 -27.40 0.37
CA VAL A 260 -13.76 -27.24 -1.03
C VAL A 260 -12.58 -26.90 -1.95
N ARG A 261 -11.66 -26.06 -1.47
CA ARG A 261 -10.52 -25.53 -2.24
C ARG A 261 -9.20 -25.69 -1.47
N PRO A 262 -8.63 -26.91 -1.41
CA PRO A 262 -7.45 -27.22 -0.60
C PRO A 262 -6.18 -26.49 -1.05
N ASP A 263 -6.04 -26.25 -2.36
CA ASP A 263 -4.94 -25.60 -3.06
C ASP A 263 -4.91 -24.06 -2.93
N LEU A 264 -5.83 -23.48 -2.15
CA LEU A 264 -5.84 -22.04 -1.87
C LEU A 264 -4.50 -21.57 -1.27
N PRO A 265 -3.87 -20.48 -1.74
CA PRO A 265 -2.62 -20.00 -1.17
C PRO A 265 -2.73 -19.68 0.33
N VAL A 266 -1.65 -19.90 1.08
CA VAL A 266 -1.61 -19.63 2.52
C VAL A 266 -1.85 -18.14 2.79
N GLY A 267 -2.85 -17.83 3.61
CA GLY A 267 -3.24 -16.46 3.97
C GLY A 267 -4.42 -15.87 3.18
N GLN A 268 -4.91 -16.55 2.13
CA GLN A 268 -6.06 -16.14 1.30
C GLN A 268 -7.43 -16.64 1.83
N SER A 269 -7.53 -17.06 3.09
CA SER A 269 -8.65 -17.86 3.64
C SER A 269 -10.06 -17.33 3.35
N VAL A 270 -10.64 -16.50 4.22
CA VAL A 270 -11.99 -15.95 4.05
C VAL A 270 -12.03 -14.79 3.07
N HIS A 271 -10.86 -14.21 2.75
CA HIS A 271 -10.76 -13.13 1.78
C HIS A 271 -11.05 -13.62 0.35
N VAL A 272 -10.86 -14.93 0.09
CA VAL A 272 -11.25 -15.54 -1.19
C VAL A 272 -12.70 -15.23 -1.55
N LEU A 273 -13.62 -15.13 -0.58
CA LEU A 273 -15.04 -14.84 -0.86
C LEU A 273 -15.24 -13.49 -1.56
N ARG A 274 -14.43 -12.50 -1.20
CA ARG A 274 -14.44 -11.19 -1.87
C ARG A 274 -13.84 -11.27 -3.27
N HIS A 275 -12.76 -12.04 -3.44
CA HIS A 275 -12.19 -12.30 -4.76
C HIS A 275 -13.18 -13.05 -5.65
N THR A 276 -13.88 -14.05 -5.12
CA THR A 276 -14.97 -14.77 -5.79
C THR A 276 -16.05 -13.82 -6.26
N PHE A 277 -16.58 -12.96 -5.39
CA PHE A 277 -17.57 -11.95 -5.82
C PHE A 277 -17.03 -11.11 -6.97
N ALA A 278 -15.83 -10.54 -6.83
CA ALA A 278 -15.25 -9.63 -7.81
C ALA A 278 -14.95 -10.31 -9.15
N THR A 279 -14.39 -11.51 -9.12
CA THR A 279 -14.11 -12.31 -10.31
C THR A 279 -15.39 -12.69 -11.02
N HIS A 280 -16.36 -13.30 -10.34
CA HIS A 280 -17.65 -13.66 -10.95
C HIS A 280 -18.42 -12.43 -11.45
N PHE A 281 -18.35 -11.29 -10.75
CA PHE A 281 -18.95 -10.04 -11.21
C PHE A 281 -18.36 -9.60 -12.56
N MET A 282 -17.04 -9.68 -12.74
CA MET A 282 -16.40 -9.36 -14.03
C MET A 282 -16.71 -10.40 -15.11
N ILE A 283 -16.65 -11.69 -14.79
CA ILE A 283 -16.99 -12.79 -15.73
C ILE A 283 -18.41 -12.60 -16.28
N ASN A 284 -19.34 -12.19 -15.42
CA ASN A 284 -20.74 -11.96 -15.78
C ASN A 284 -20.97 -10.62 -16.50
N GLY A 285 -19.92 -9.94 -16.95
CA GLY A 285 -20.01 -8.69 -17.72
C GLY A 285 -20.20 -7.42 -16.89
N GLY A 286 -19.90 -7.49 -15.59
CA GLY A 286 -19.98 -6.33 -14.71
C GLY A 286 -19.00 -5.22 -15.09
N ASN A 287 -19.42 -3.96 -14.90
CA ASN A 287 -18.58 -2.80 -15.18
C ASN A 287 -17.48 -2.62 -14.10
N ILE A 288 -16.21 -2.49 -14.53
CA ILE A 288 -15.06 -2.38 -13.61
C ILE A 288 -15.10 -1.16 -12.68
N ILE A 289 -15.68 -0.04 -13.11
CA ILE A 289 -15.85 1.17 -12.30
C ILE A 289 -16.92 0.92 -11.23
N THR A 290 -18.00 0.23 -11.58
CA THR A 290 -19.00 -0.22 -10.61
C THR A 290 -18.38 -1.17 -9.60
N LEU A 291 -17.56 -2.13 -10.04
CA LEU A 291 -16.85 -3.03 -9.13
C LEU A 291 -15.92 -2.26 -8.18
N GLN A 292 -15.18 -1.27 -8.67
CA GLN A 292 -14.32 -0.43 -7.82
C GLN A 292 -15.12 0.22 -6.67
N ARG A 293 -16.31 0.75 -6.97
CA ARG A 293 -17.21 1.37 -5.99
C ARG A 293 -17.78 0.35 -5.01
N ILE A 294 -18.22 -0.83 -5.49
CA ILE A 294 -18.72 -1.92 -4.65
C ILE A 294 -17.63 -2.42 -3.69
N LEU A 295 -16.41 -2.57 -4.19
CA LEU A 295 -15.27 -3.02 -3.41
C LEU A 295 -14.73 -1.91 -2.46
N GLY A 296 -14.99 -0.64 -2.76
CA GLY A 296 -14.45 0.49 -2.01
C GLY A 296 -12.94 0.62 -2.19
N HIS A 297 -12.46 0.45 -3.43
CA HIS A 297 -11.06 0.65 -3.79
C HIS A 297 -10.80 2.12 -4.06
N SER A 298 -9.78 2.69 -3.40
CA SER A 298 -9.44 4.11 -3.51
C SER A 298 -8.87 4.44 -4.89
N THR A 299 -8.22 3.48 -5.53
CA THR A 299 -7.64 3.65 -6.86
C THR A 299 -8.11 2.53 -7.79
N ILE A 300 -8.30 2.84 -9.07
CA ILE A 300 -8.75 1.86 -10.06
C ILE A 300 -7.73 0.73 -10.23
N GLN A 301 -6.43 1.02 -10.04
CA GLN A 301 -5.34 0.04 -10.14
C GLN A 301 -5.53 -1.17 -9.20
N GLN A 302 -6.18 -0.98 -8.04
CA GLN A 302 -6.52 -2.08 -7.14
C GLN A 302 -7.59 -3.02 -7.74
N THR A 303 -8.50 -2.47 -8.53
CA THR A 303 -9.59 -3.23 -9.19
C THR A 303 -9.13 -3.81 -10.52
N MET A 304 -8.14 -3.20 -11.18
CA MET A 304 -7.59 -3.70 -12.45
C MET A 304 -7.06 -5.14 -12.36
N THR A 305 -6.74 -5.64 -11.17
CA THR A 305 -6.40 -7.06 -10.97
C THR A 305 -7.52 -8.00 -11.43
N TYR A 306 -8.79 -7.57 -11.50
CA TYR A 306 -9.90 -8.39 -12.01
C TYR A 306 -10.23 -8.16 -13.49
N ALA A 307 -9.62 -7.18 -14.15
CA ALA A 307 -10.03 -6.76 -15.48
C ALA A 307 -9.89 -7.86 -16.54
N HIS A 308 -8.91 -8.75 -16.39
CA HIS A 308 -8.68 -9.87 -17.30
C HIS A 308 -9.79 -10.94 -17.27
N PHE A 309 -10.70 -10.90 -16.30
CA PHE A 309 -11.89 -11.75 -16.25
C PHE A 309 -13.09 -11.18 -17.02
N ALA A 310 -13.03 -9.92 -17.45
CA ALA A 310 -14.09 -9.35 -18.26
C ALA A 310 -14.16 -10.07 -19.61
N PRO A 311 -15.36 -10.35 -20.14
CA PRO A 311 -15.51 -10.82 -21.50
C PRO A 311 -14.87 -9.84 -22.49
N ASP A 312 -14.37 -10.36 -23.60
CA ASP A 312 -13.88 -9.51 -24.68
C ASP A 312 -15.08 -8.90 -25.42
N TYR A 313 -15.19 -7.57 -25.33
CA TYR A 313 -16.26 -6.78 -25.91
C TYR A 313 -15.78 -5.95 -27.10
N LEU A 314 -14.69 -6.31 -27.78
CA LEU A 314 -14.23 -5.53 -28.93
C LEU A 314 -15.31 -5.34 -30.01
N GLN A 315 -16.26 -6.27 -30.15
CA GLN A 315 -17.41 -6.11 -31.05
C GLN A 315 -18.44 -5.07 -30.58
N ASP A 316 -18.50 -4.77 -29.28
CA ASP A 316 -19.37 -3.72 -28.75
C ASP A 316 -18.99 -2.33 -29.29
N ALA A 317 -17.76 -2.13 -29.77
CA ALA A 317 -17.38 -0.92 -30.48
C ALA A 317 -18.21 -0.72 -31.76
N VAL A 318 -18.62 -1.79 -32.44
CA VAL A 318 -19.51 -1.71 -33.61
C VAL A 318 -20.95 -1.37 -33.19
N ARG A 319 -21.36 -1.82 -32.00
CA ARG A 319 -22.73 -1.61 -31.49
C ARG A 319 -22.93 -0.24 -30.84
N PHE A 320 -21.95 0.27 -30.09
CA PHE A 320 -22.07 1.47 -29.28
C PHE A 320 -21.30 2.68 -29.84
N ASN A 321 -20.75 2.58 -31.05
CA ASN A 321 -20.20 3.78 -31.70
C ASN A 321 -21.34 4.76 -32.06
N PRO A 322 -21.05 6.07 -32.12
CA PRO A 322 -22.06 7.09 -32.39
C PRO A 322 -22.65 7.05 -33.82
N VAL A 323 -22.11 6.22 -34.72
CA VAL A 323 -22.58 6.08 -36.10
C VAL A 323 -23.60 4.94 -36.25
N ALA A 324 -23.67 4.00 -35.30
CA ALA A 324 -24.58 2.86 -35.35
C ALA A 324 -26.06 3.26 -35.39
N GLU A 325 -26.43 4.42 -34.82
CA GLU A 325 -27.80 4.95 -34.83
C GLU A 325 -28.09 5.90 -36.00
N LEU A 326 -27.08 6.22 -36.82
CA LEU A 326 -27.27 7.07 -37.99
C LEU A 326 -27.94 6.25 -39.10
N SER A 327 -29.21 6.53 -39.35
CA SER A 327 -30.15 5.89 -40.28
C SER A 327 -29.73 5.81 -41.76
N ARG A 328 -28.50 6.20 -42.12
CA ARG A 328 -27.94 6.09 -43.48
C ARG A 328 -27.33 4.73 -43.81
N PHE A 329 -27.34 3.76 -42.88
CA PHE A 329 -26.73 2.44 -43.07
C PHE A 329 -27.65 1.25 -42.73
N CYS A 330 -28.97 1.46 -42.53
CA CYS A 330 -29.93 0.35 -42.51
C CYS A 330 -30.34 0.04 -43.97
N PRO A 331 -30.17 -1.20 -44.46
CA PRO A 331 -30.57 -1.59 -45.82
C PRO A 331 -32.09 -1.54 -46.05
#